data_AF-A0A934IU26-F1
#
_entry.id   AF-A0A934IU26-F1
#
_cell.length_a   1.000
_cell.length_b   1.000
_cell.length_c   1.000
_cell.angle_alpha   90.00
_cell.angle_beta   90.00
_cell.angle_gamma   90.00
#
_symmetry.space_group_name_H-M   'P 1'
#
loop_
_entity.id
_entity.type
_entity.pdbx_description
1 polymer ?
#
loop_
_entity_poly.entity_id
_entity_poly.type
_entity_poly.pdbx_seq_one_letter_code
_entity_poly.pdbx_strand_id
1 'polypeptide(L)'
;MTDLAKLRASNYALQSLPETIRVPVQPPARAEPIAKPLVDATVDELAFSLTLAEDELNAASDRLYALRRLLRLARESGAIGTDRPADIVTGDR
;
A
#
# COMPACT_ATOMS: atom_id res chain seq x y z
N MET A 1 -20.20 -11.67 21.16
CA MET A 1 -19.89 -10.75 20.05
C MET A 1 -18.63 -9.98 20.42
N THR A 2 -17.56 -10.11 19.63
CA THR A 2 -16.27 -9.43 19.89
C THR A 2 -16.42 -7.92 19.75
N ASP A 3 -15.57 -7.13 20.40
CA ASP A 3 -15.66 -5.67 20.35
C ASP A 3 -15.41 -5.11 18.95
N LEU A 4 -14.54 -5.76 18.17
CA LEU A 4 -14.36 -5.43 16.76
C LEU A 4 -15.61 -5.68 15.91
N ALA A 5 -16.35 -6.77 16.17
CA ALA A 5 -17.61 -7.03 15.46
C ALA A 5 -18.67 -5.98 15.79
N LYS A 6 -18.72 -5.49 17.04
CA LYS A 6 -19.58 -4.36 17.43
C LYS A 6 -19.18 -3.08 16.70
N LEU A 7 -17.88 -2.78 16.58
CA LEU A 7 -17.38 -1.61 15.86
C LEU A 7 -17.72 -1.64 14.36
N ARG A 8 -17.52 -2.79 13.70
CA ARG A 8 -17.88 -2.96 12.29
C ARG A 8 -19.40 -2.83 12.05
N ALA A 9 -20.21 -3.27 13.01
CA ALA A 9 -21.66 -3.20 12.93
C ALA A 9 -22.23 -1.81 13.25
N SER A 10 -21.48 -0.97 13.99
CA SER A 10 -21.98 0.34 14.43
C SER A 10 -21.95 1.40 13.34
N ASN A 11 -21.08 1.26 12.32
CA ASN A 11 -20.95 2.22 11.22
C ASN A 11 -20.49 1.53 9.94
N TYR A 12 -21.20 1.77 8.83
CA TYR A 12 -20.84 1.26 7.49
C TYR A 12 -19.39 1.57 7.10
N ALA A 13 -18.89 2.77 7.42
CA ALA A 13 -17.52 3.17 7.10
C ALA A 13 -16.44 2.34 7.83
N LEU A 14 -16.83 1.60 8.87
CA LEU A 14 -15.92 0.78 9.68
C LEU A 14 -15.97 -0.71 9.31
N GLN A 15 -16.79 -1.11 8.34
CA GLN A 15 -16.96 -2.53 7.99
C GLN A 15 -15.65 -3.20 7.52
N SER A 16 -14.78 -2.42 6.88
CA SER A 16 -13.48 -2.87 6.36
C SER A 16 -12.35 -2.73 7.38
N LEU A 17 -12.61 -2.34 8.63
CA LEU A 17 -11.58 -2.28 9.66
C LEU A 17 -10.86 -3.63 9.74
N PRO A 18 -9.52 -3.67 9.72
CA PRO A 18 -8.77 -4.91 9.80
C PRO A 18 -8.82 -5.51 11.21
N GLU A 19 -8.47 -6.78 11.35
CA GLU A 19 -8.31 -7.40 12.67
C GLU A 19 -7.02 -6.96 13.37
N THR A 20 -5.99 -6.69 12.58
CA THR A 20 -4.67 -6.24 13.04
C THR A 20 -4.20 -5.02 12.25
N ILE A 21 -3.49 -4.13 12.91
CA ILE A 21 -2.80 -2.99 12.30
C ILE A 21 -1.27 -3.17 12.39
N ARG A 22 -0.52 -2.41 11.59
CA ARG A 22 0.94 -2.41 11.62
C ARG A 22 1.43 -1.24 12.45
N VAL A 23 2.25 -1.50 13.47
CA VAL A 23 2.77 -0.46 14.35
C VAL A 23 4.30 -0.44 14.24
N PRO A 24 4.93 0.74 14.03
CA PRO A 24 6.37 0.83 13.99
C PRO A 24 6.97 0.46 15.36
N VAL A 25 8.10 -0.24 15.35
CA VAL A 25 8.83 -0.52 16.58
C VAL A 25 9.53 0.76 17.03
N GLN A 26 9.36 1.14 18.30
CA GLN A 26 9.96 2.37 18.83
C GLN A 26 11.50 2.33 18.77
N PRO A 27 12.16 3.46 18.48
CA PRO A 27 13.61 3.57 18.58
C PRO A 27 14.14 3.14 19.96
N PRO A 28 15.35 2.54 20.06
CA PRO A 28 16.39 2.46 19.03
C PRO A 28 16.25 1.27 18.07
N ALA A 29 15.15 0.51 18.11
CA ALA A 29 15.00 -0.65 17.25
C ALA A 29 14.75 -0.25 15.79
N ARG A 30 15.66 -0.63 14.87
CA ARG A 30 15.43 -0.59 13.41
C ARG A 30 14.76 -1.87 12.95
N ALA A 31 13.63 -2.20 13.57
CA ALA A 31 12.90 -3.45 13.33
C ALA A 31 11.70 -3.21 12.40
N GLU A 32 11.26 -4.27 11.74
CA GLU A 32 10.05 -4.23 10.90
C GLU A 32 8.81 -3.92 11.74
N PRO A 33 7.82 -3.18 11.19
CA PRO A 33 6.57 -2.92 11.89
C PRO A 33 5.87 -4.23 12.30
N ILE A 34 5.43 -4.30 13.55
CA ILE A 34 4.77 -5.47 14.12
C ILE A 34 3.27 -5.42 13.86
N ALA A 35 2.66 -6.60 13.68
CA ALA A 35 1.21 -6.73 13.65
C ALA A 35 0.66 -6.68 15.08
N LYS A 36 -0.30 -5.79 15.33
CA LYS A 36 -0.98 -5.62 16.61
C LYS A 36 -2.49 -5.75 16.44
N PRO A 37 -3.22 -6.47 17.30
CA PRO A 37 -4.69 -6.48 17.25
C PRO A 37 -5.24 -5.06 17.34
N LEU A 38 -6.17 -4.70 16.45
CA LEU A 38 -6.73 -3.34 16.40
C LEU A 38 -7.42 -2.96 17.72
N VAL A 39 -8.05 -3.93 18.37
CA VAL A 39 -8.75 -3.74 19.65
C VAL A 39 -7.82 -3.42 20.81
N ASP A 40 -6.54 -3.77 20.69
CA ASP A 40 -5.51 -3.55 21.72
C ASP A 40 -4.59 -2.35 21.39
N ALA A 41 -4.83 -1.71 20.24
CA ALA A 41 -4.03 -0.59 19.78
C ALA A 41 -4.41 0.72 20.48
N THR A 42 -3.41 1.54 20.79
CA THR A 42 -3.64 2.92 21.24
C THR A 42 -3.96 3.83 20.05
N VAL A 43 -4.48 5.02 20.34
CA VAL A 43 -4.72 6.04 19.30
C VAL A 43 -3.43 6.47 18.61
N ASP A 44 -2.32 6.60 19.34
CA ASP A 44 -1.02 6.94 18.76
C ASP A 44 -0.51 5.84 17.83
N GLU A 45 -0.66 4.58 18.22
CA GLU A 45 -0.30 3.44 17.37
C GLU A 45 -1.17 3.35 16.13
N LEU A 46 -2.47 3.69 16.22
CA LEU A 46 -3.34 3.81 15.07
C LEU A 46 -2.88 4.94 14.13
N ALA A 47 -2.50 6.11 14.67
CA ALA A 47 -1.96 7.22 13.89
C ALA A 47 -0.68 6.80 13.14
N PHE A 48 0.23 6.09 13.82
CA PHE A 48 1.42 5.54 13.16
C PHE A 48 1.08 4.50 12.09
N SER A 49 0.11 3.63 12.34
CA SER A 49 -0.35 2.66 11.34
C SER A 49 -0.95 3.33 10.11
N LEU A 50 -1.63 4.47 10.27
CA LEU A 50 -2.16 5.25 9.15
C LEU A 50 -1.03 5.81 8.30
N THR A 51 0.00 6.41 8.91
CA THR A 51 1.18 6.89 8.17
C THR A 51 1.85 5.76 7.37
N LEU A 52 2.02 4.57 7.97
CA LEU A 52 2.57 3.42 7.25
C LEU A 52 1.68 3.00 6.07
N ALA A 53 0.37 2.97 6.25
CA ALA A 53 -0.57 2.61 5.18
C ALA A 53 -0.58 3.66 4.05
N GLU A 54 -0.48 4.94 4.38
CA GLU A 54 -0.35 6.03 3.41
C GLU A 54 0.95 5.92 2.62
N ASP A 55 2.07 5.61 3.27
CA ASP A 55 3.36 5.37 2.59
C ASP A 55 3.29 4.17 1.64
N GLU A 56 2.66 3.06 2.06
CA GLU A 56 2.42 1.89 1.21
C GLU A 56 1.53 2.23 0.00
N LEU A 57 0.47 3.02 0.22
CA LEU A 57 -0.43 3.48 -0.84
C LEU A 57 0.29 4.40 -1.84
N ASN A 58 1.10 5.33 -1.35
CA ASN A 58 1.89 6.25 -2.16
C ASN A 58 2.89 5.47 -3.02
N ALA A 59 3.64 4.54 -2.42
CA ALA A 59 4.60 3.70 -3.15
C ALA A 59 3.92 2.83 -4.24
N ALA A 60 2.76 2.27 -3.93
CA ALA A 60 1.97 1.52 -4.90
C ALA A 60 1.44 2.41 -6.04
N SER A 61 1.00 3.62 -5.72
CA SER A 61 0.53 4.62 -6.69
C SER A 61 1.64 5.10 -7.62
N ASP A 62 2.83 5.39 -7.08
CA ASP A 62 4.01 5.77 -7.85
C ASP A 62 4.43 4.66 -8.82
N ARG A 63 4.45 3.42 -8.33
CA ARG A 63 4.74 2.25 -9.16
C ARG A 63 3.71 2.10 -10.28
N LEU A 64 2.42 2.23 -9.98
CA LEU A 64 1.35 2.17 -10.98
C LEU A 64 1.50 3.28 -12.03
N TYR A 65 1.81 4.51 -11.60
CA TYR A 65 2.03 5.63 -12.50
C TYR A 65 3.23 5.39 -13.41
N ALA A 66 4.36 4.92 -12.88
CA ALA A 66 5.55 4.59 -13.64
C ALA A 66 5.25 3.51 -14.71
N LEU A 67 4.51 2.46 -14.34
CA LEU A 67 4.11 1.40 -15.28
C LEU A 67 3.19 1.93 -16.39
N ARG A 68 2.20 2.76 -16.05
CA ARG A 68 1.33 3.42 -17.05
C ARG A 68 2.13 4.31 -17.99
N ARG A 69 3.13 5.03 -17.47
CA ARG A 69 4.00 5.88 -18.27
C ARG A 69 4.86 5.06 -19.22
N LEU A 70 5.50 3.99 -18.74
CA LEU A 70 6.31 3.09 -19.57
C LEU A 70 5.48 2.47 -20.70
N LEU A 71 4.28 1.97 -20.38
CA LEU A 71 3.38 1.41 -21.39
C LEU A 71 3.03 2.44 -22.46
N ARG A 72 2.71 3.67 -22.06
CA ARG A 72 2.40 4.75 -23.00
C ARG A 72 3.58 5.03 -23.93
N LEU A 73 4.78 5.20 -23.37
CA LEU A 73 6.00 5.46 -24.15
C LEU A 73 6.26 4.33 -25.15
N ALA A 74 6.17 3.07 -24.71
CA ALA A 74 6.35 1.94 -25.60
C ALA A 74 5.35 1.95 -26.77
N ARG A 75 4.06 2.26 -26.51
CA ARG A 75 3.04 2.35 -27.56
C ARG A 75 3.28 3.52 -28.51
N GLU A 76 3.66 4.68 -27.99
CA GLU A 76 4.04 5.86 -28.79
C GLU A 76 5.24 5.56 -29.70
N SER A 77 6.15 4.68 -29.24
CA SER A 77 7.29 4.16 -30.02
C SER A 77 6.95 2.98 -30.93
N GLY A 78 5.67 2.62 -31.06
CA GLY A 78 5.18 1.57 -31.98
C GLY A 78 5.22 0.15 -31.44
N ALA A 79 5.37 -0.05 -30.13
CA ALA A 79 5.36 -1.39 -29.53
C ALA A 79 4.05 -2.13 -29.77
N ILE A 80 4.15 -3.40 -30.17
CA ILE A 80 3.06 -4.36 -30.27
C ILE A 80 3.10 -5.37 -29.12
N GLY A 81 2.06 -6.18 -28.96
CA GLY A 81 1.81 -6.93 -27.71
C GLY A 81 2.92 -7.90 -27.27
N THR A 82 3.76 -8.36 -28.18
CA THR A 82 4.89 -9.26 -27.90
C THR A 82 6.20 -8.52 -27.64
N ASP A 83 6.25 -7.21 -27.86
CA ASP A 83 7.47 -6.42 -27.71
C ASP A 83 7.82 -6.21 -26.24
N ARG A 84 9.12 -6.09 -25.96
CA ARG A 84 9.61 -5.72 -24.63
C ARG A 84 9.63 -4.20 -24.51
N PRO A 85 8.85 -3.60 -23.58
CA PRO A 85 8.78 -2.15 -23.45
C PRO A 85 10.12 -1.48 -23.16
N ALA A 86 11.04 -2.17 -22.47
CA ALA A 86 12.37 -1.65 -22.18
C ALA A 86 13.16 -1.44 -23.49
N ASP A 87 13.36 -2.51 -24.27
CA ASP A 87 14.07 -2.50 -25.56
C ASP A 87 13.53 -1.44 -26.52
N ILE A 88 12.19 -1.29 -26.60
CA ILE A 88 11.55 -0.30 -27.46
C ILE A 88 11.80 1.15 -27.00
N VAL A 89 11.75 1.41 -25.69
CA VAL A 89 11.91 2.76 -25.14
C VAL A 89 13.38 3.17 -25.04
N THR A 90 14.30 2.23 -24.80
CA THR A 90 15.74 2.51 -24.77
C THR A 90 16.37 2.54 -26.16
N GLY A 91 15.72 1.96 -27.17
CA GLY A 91 16.21 1.94 -28.55
C GLY A 91 17.21 0.82 -28.84
N ASP A 92 17.35 -0.15 -27.93
CA ASP A 92 18.17 -1.35 -28.13
C ASP A 92 17.40 -2.37 -28.98
N ARG A 93 17.38 -2.16 -30.30
CA ARG A 93 16.74 -3.07 -31.28
C ARG A 93 17.73 -3.95 -32.02
#